data_AF-A0A843GFK9-F1
#
_entry.id   AF-A0A843GFK9-F1
#
_cell.length_a   1.000
_cell.length_b   1.000
_cell.length_c   1.000
_cell.angle_alpha   90.00
_cell.angle_beta   90.00
_cell.angle_gamma   90.00
#
_symmetry.space_group_name_H-M   'P 1'
#
loop_
_entity.id
_entity.type
_entity.pdbx_description
1 polymer ?
#
loop_
_entity_poly.entity_id
_entity_poly.type
_entity_poly.pdbx_seq_one_letter_code
_entity_poly.pdbx_strand_id
1 'polypeptide(L)'
;MIYDVNNINDENHFTELKNKLVRKDFVTYTCRNCGILVNKGSRCYKNFNNLCHSCSVSKTIANRPIEIQNEINAKVQAGRKTHQDEINARISYSMSHRTEEQLKISKEKRHKTCLEKYGNEYYNNKEQAKQTMLKLYGGTATLNSNLKQRVQQTNIQKYGGISPMCSDIIVDKLKTTYIKNNGGMGFASDKVKETFKKNYKETFGVENSSQNPIVRRKQATKYKYENINFDSKPEIAYYIWLTDHNIEFEYQPNVKFEYFYQNKIHYYIPDFKVNGEYQEIKGLHFFKNCDMNETMINPFDRTQDDKYEAKHQCMIKNNVKILTNFDEYIKYVKNKYGKAFLESLKRK
;
A
#
# COMPACT_ATOMS: atom_id res chain seq x y z
N MET A 1 -55.72 10.25 -73.45
CA MET A 1 -56.22 8.87 -73.60
C MET A 1 -56.36 8.28 -72.23
N ILE A 2 -57.45 7.55 -72.03
CA ILE A 2 -57.86 6.88 -70.79
C ILE A 2 -56.72 5.99 -70.30
N TYR A 3 -56.29 6.16 -69.04
CA TYR A 3 -55.44 5.16 -68.40
C TYR A 3 -56.35 4.14 -67.73
N ASP A 4 -56.42 2.98 -68.38
CA ASP A 4 -57.03 1.78 -67.84
C ASP A 4 -56.12 1.20 -66.75
N VAL A 5 -56.79 0.77 -65.68
CA VAL A 5 -56.22 0.30 -64.43
C VAL A 5 -56.00 -1.18 -64.60
N ASN A 6 -54.75 -1.64 -64.56
CA ASN A 6 -54.39 -2.93 -63.93
C ASN A 6 -52.87 -3.12 -63.79
N ASN A 7 -52.50 -3.53 -62.58
CA ASN A 7 -51.21 -4.08 -62.12
C ASN A 7 -50.14 -3.17 -61.47
N ILE A 8 -50.34 -3.02 -60.15
CA ILE A 8 -49.47 -3.50 -59.06
C ILE A 8 -48.17 -2.73 -58.75
N ASN A 9 -48.22 -2.15 -57.54
CA ASN A 9 -47.16 -1.94 -56.55
C ASN A 9 -45.93 -1.14 -56.96
N ASP A 10 -46.00 0.17 -56.69
CA ASP A 10 -44.80 0.97 -56.50
C ASP A 10 -44.91 1.80 -55.21
N GLU A 11 -44.72 1.15 -54.06
CA GLU A 11 -44.53 1.79 -52.75
C GLU A 11 -43.36 2.80 -52.77
N ASN A 12 -42.45 2.70 -53.74
CA ASN A 12 -41.35 3.64 -53.90
C ASN A 12 -41.82 4.99 -54.43
N HIS A 13 -42.83 5.04 -55.31
CA HIS A 13 -43.30 6.31 -55.88
C HIS A 13 -44.06 7.16 -54.84
N PHE A 14 -44.78 6.53 -53.91
CA PHE A 14 -45.45 7.23 -52.79
C PHE A 14 -44.47 7.72 -51.73
N THR A 15 -43.38 6.96 -51.50
CA THR A 15 -42.32 7.33 -50.56
C THR A 15 -41.45 8.46 -51.11
N GLU A 16 -41.22 8.50 -52.42
CA GLU A 16 -40.50 9.59 -53.07
C GLU A 16 -41.31 10.91 -53.09
N LEU A 17 -42.64 10.83 -53.24
CA LEU A 17 -43.54 11.98 -53.09
C LEU A 17 -43.63 12.48 -51.63
N LYS A 18 -43.64 11.58 -50.63
CA LYS A 18 -43.56 11.97 -49.21
C LYS A 18 -42.21 12.62 -48.85
N ASN A 19 -41.10 12.11 -49.40
CA ASN A 19 -39.76 12.65 -49.16
C ASN A 19 -39.50 13.97 -49.90
N LYS A 20 -40.18 14.24 -51.03
CA LYS A 20 -40.14 15.54 -51.73
C LYS A 20 -40.97 16.65 -51.07
N LEU A 21 -41.86 16.33 -50.11
CA LEU A 21 -42.73 17.31 -49.43
C LEU A 21 -42.32 17.69 -48.00
N VAL A 22 -41.31 17.08 -47.39
CA VAL A 22 -40.72 17.59 -46.14
C VAL A 22 -39.70 18.69 -46.49
N ARG A 23 -40.21 19.88 -46.82
CA ARG A 23 -39.39 21.08 -46.95
C ARG A 23 -38.60 21.28 -45.65
N LYS A 24 -37.25 21.22 -45.74
CA LYS A 24 -36.26 21.58 -44.69
C LYS A 24 -36.38 23.01 -44.15
N ASP A 25 -37.44 23.70 -44.51
CA ASP A 25 -37.66 25.11 -44.27
C ASP A 25 -38.60 25.38 -43.11
N PHE A 26 -39.00 24.39 -42.28
CA PHE A 26 -39.87 24.66 -41.13
C PHE A 26 -39.38 23.97 -39.84
N VAL A 27 -39.42 24.70 -38.73
CA VAL A 27 -39.22 24.20 -37.36
C VAL A 27 -40.56 24.19 -36.64
N THR A 28 -40.88 23.08 -35.98
CA THR A 28 -42.10 22.90 -35.20
C THR A 28 -41.78 22.98 -33.71
N TYR A 29 -42.61 23.68 -32.93
CA TYR A 29 -42.51 23.70 -31.48
C TYR A 29 -43.88 23.78 -30.82
N THR A 30 -44.01 23.18 -29.65
CA THR A 30 -45.25 23.23 -28.85
C THR A 30 -45.14 24.33 -27.80
N CYS A 31 -46.15 25.19 -27.73
CA CYS A 31 -46.22 26.21 -26.67
C CYS A 31 -46.51 25.54 -25.32
N ARG A 32 -45.66 25.79 -24.31
CA ARG A 32 -45.90 25.26 -22.95
C ARG A 32 -47.15 25.81 -22.25
N ASN A 33 -47.66 26.97 -22.68
CA ASN A 33 -48.77 27.64 -22.01
C ASN A 33 -50.14 27.23 -22.57
N CYS A 34 -50.27 27.09 -23.89
CA CYS A 34 -51.55 26.77 -24.53
C CYS A 34 -51.54 25.46 -25.33
N GLY A 35 -50.43 24.73 -25.38
CA GLY A 35 -50.32 23.43 -26.06
C GLY A 35 -50.37 23.49 -27.60
N ILE A 36 -50.54 24.68 -28.18
CA ILE A 36 -50.64 24.86 -29.63
C ILE A 36 -49.29 24.55 -30.30
N LEU A 37 -49.36 23.78 -31.38
CA LEU A 37 -48.23 23.51 -32.26
C LEU A 37 -48.00 24.72 -33.18
N VAL A 38 -46.77 25.25 -33.18
CA VAL A 38 -46.37 26.38 -34.02
C VAL A 38 -45.37 25.91 -35.04
N ASN A 39 -45.60 26.23 -36.32
CA ASN A 39 -44.72 25.94 -37.44
C ASN A 39 -44.11 27.25 -37.97
N LYS A 40 -42.78 27.38 -37.98
CA LYS A 40 -42.09 28.59 -38.47
C LYS A 40 -40.99 28.29 -39.48
N GLY A 41 -40.80 29.20 -40.43
CA GLY A 41 -39.74 29.14 -41.44
C GLY A 41 -38.33 29.05 -40.85
N SER A 42 -37.49 28.14 -41.34
CA SER A 42 -36.08 27.87 -40.97
C SER A 42 -35.20 29.12 -41.03
N ARG A 43 -35.38 29.96 -42.06
CA ARG A 43 -34.62 31.22 -42.24
C ARG A 43 -34.89 32.27 -41.16
N CYS A 44 -35.98 32.14 -40.41
CA CYS A 44 -36.40 33.10 -39.39
C CYS A 44 -35.90 32.74 -37.97
N TYR A 45 -35.22 31.60 -37.78
CA TYR A 45 -34.86 31.08 -36.46
C TYR A 45 -33.71 31.82 -35.76
N LYS A 46 -32.94 32.63 -36.51
CA LYS A 46 -31.75 33.29 -35.94
C LYS A 46 -32.06 34.50 -35.05
N ASN A 47 -33.25 35.12 -35.13
CA ASN A 47 -33.49 36.44 -34.52
C ASN A 47 -34.89 36.73 -33.92
N PHE A 48 -35.72 35.74 -33.56
CA PHE A 48 -36.98 36.03 -32.84
C PHE A 48 -37.13 35.27 -31.54
N ASN A 49 -37.47 35.99 -30.46
CA ASN A 49 -38.05 35.42 -29.25
C ASN A 49 -39.20 34.51 -29.69
N ASN A 50 -39.11 33.20 -29.45
CA ASN A 50 -40.03 32.19 -29.98
C ASN A 50 -41.42 32.31 -29.33
N LEU A 51 -42.17 33.34 -29.70
CA LEU A 51 -43.48 33.67 -29.16
C LEU A 51 -44.54 32.77 -29.81
N CYS A 52 -45.46 32.28 -29.00
CA CYS A 52 -46.70 31.67 -29.48
C CYS A 52 -47.60 32.76 -30.06
N HIS A 53 -48.18 32.55 -31.25
CA HIS A 53 -49.08 33.54 -31.86
C HIS A 53 -50.38 33.74 -31.05
N SER A 54 -50.82 32.72 -30.30
CA SER A 54 -52.05 32.76 -29.52
C SER A 54 -51.88 33.38 -28.12
N CYS A 55 -50.74 33.19 -27.46
CA CYS A 55 -50.55 33.68 -26.09
C CYS A 55 -49.36 34.62 -25.90
N SER A 56 -48.61 34.94 -26.97
CA SER A 56 -47.47 35.87 -26.95
C SER A 56 -46.41 35.59 -25.88
N VAL A 57 -46.24 34.34 -25.45
CA VAL A 57 -45.24 33.92 -24.45
C VAL A 57 -44.08 33.18 -25.13
N SER A 58 -42.84 33.51 -24.75
CA SER A 58 -41.60 32.89 -25.25
C SER A 58 -41.15 31.73 -24.36
N LYS A 59 -41.85 30.59 -24.43
CA LYS A 59 -41.40 29.34 -23.79
C LYS A 59 -41.61 28.16 -24.73
N THR A 60 -40.53 27.72 -25.39
CA THR A 60 -40.53 26.60 -26.35
C THR A 60 -39.63 25.45 -25.89
N ILE A 61 -40.17 24.22 -25.90
CA ILE A 61 -39.34 23.01 -26.02
C ILE A 61 -39.13 22.81 -27.52
N ALA A 62 -37.89 22.91 -27.99
CA ALA A 62 -37.59 22.59 -29.38
C ALA A 62 -37.64 21.06 -29.54
N ASN A 63 -38.68 20.53 -30.18
CA ASN A 63 -38.73 19.12 -30.58
C ASN A 63 -37.81 18.93 -31.79
N ARG A 64 -36.52 18.70 -31.53
CA ARG A 64 -35.53 18.39 -32.56
C ARG A 64 -35.49 16.87 -32.77
N PRO A 65 -35.34 16.39 -34.02
CA PRO A 65 -34.99 14.99 -34.29
C PRO A 65 -33.77 14.56 -33.45
N ILE A 66 -33.79 13.31 -32.99
CA ILE A 66 -32.79 12.77 -32.04
C ILE A 66 -31.37 12.85 -32.62
N GLU A 67 -31.23 12.74 -33.93
CA GLU A 67 -29.95 12.82 -34.65
C GLU A 67 -29.31 14.21 -34.52
N ILE A 68 -30.12 15.27 -34.68
CA ILE A 68 -29.66 16.66 -34.54
C ILE A 68 -29.31 16.96 -33.08
N GLN A 69 -30.06 16.41 -32.13
CA GLN A 69 -29.76 16.55 -30.70
C GLN A 69 -28.43 15.89 -30.33
N ASN A 70 -28.16 14.70 -30.88
CA ASN A 70 -26.91 13.97 -30.68
C ASN A 70 -25.71 14.71 -31.28
N GLU A 71 -25.85 15.28 -32.48
CA GLU A 71 -24.79 16.06 -33.13
C GLU A 71 -24.40 17.31 -32.32
N ILE A 72 -25.39 18.03 -31.79
CA ILE A 72 -25.16 19.20 -30.94
C ILE A 72 -24.49 18.79 -29.63
N ASN A 73 -24.96 17.71 -29.00
CA ASN A 73 -24.36 17.20 -27.76
C ASN A 73 -22.90 16.79 -27.97
N ALA A 74 -22.58 16.15 -29.10
CA ALA A 74 -21.21 15.78 -29.47
C ALA A 74 -20.31 17.02 -29.67
N LYS A 75 -20.80 18.06 -30.37
CA LYS A 75 -20.08 19.34 -30.56
C LYS A 75 -19.82 20.06 -29.23
N VAL A 76 -20.80 20.08 -28.33
CA VAL A 76 -20.66 20.68 -26.99
C VAL A 76 -19.66 19.90 -26.14
N GLN A 77 -19.70 18.56 -26.17
CA GLN A 77 -18.72 17.73 -25.46
C GLN A 77 -17.31 17.90 -26.02
N ALA A 78 -17.15 17.96 -27.35
CA ALA A 78 -15.88 18.23 -28.00
C ALA A 78 -15.30 19.58 -27.57
N GLY A 79 -16.12 20.65 -27.60
CA GLY A 79 -15.69 21.99 -27.15
C GLY A 79 -15.33 22.07 -25.66
N ARG A 80 -16.02 21.31 -24.79
CA ARG A 80 -15.63 21.19 -23.37
C ARG A 80 -14.30 20.48 -23.20
N LYS A 81 -14.08 19.41 -23.97
CA LYS A 81 -12.84 18.64 -23.94
C LYS A 81 -11.66 19.50 -24.39
N THR A 82 -11.79 20.24 -25.49
CA THR A 82 -10.72 21.14 -25.98
C THR A 82 -10.38 22.22 -24.95
N HIS A 83 -11.37 22.83 -24.32
CA HIS A 83 -11.13 23.83 -23.28
C HIS A 83 -10.44 23.24 -22.04
N GLN A 84 -10.83 22.03 -21.63
CA GLN A 84 -10.17 21.33 -20.53
C GLN A 84 -8.71 20.99 -20.87
N ASP A 85 -8.45 20.58 -22.11
CA ASP A 85 -7.10 20.27 -22.60
C ASP A 85 -6.22 21.54 -22.61
N GLU A 86 -6.76 22.69 -23.01
CA GLU A 86 -6.07 23.99 -22.92
C GLU A 86 -5.72 24.38 -21.48
N ILE A 87 -6.65 24.22 -20.54
CA ILE A 87 -6.41 24.47 -19.12
C ILE A 87 -5.30 23.55 -18.59
N ASN A 88 -5.38 22.26 -18.91
CA ASN A 88 -4.39 21.27 -18.50
C ASN A 88 -3.00 21.59 -19.06
N ALA A 89 -2.92 22.05 -20.31
CA ALA A 89 -1.68 22.47 -20.94
C ALA A 89 -1.04 23.68 -20.22
N ARG A 90 -1.85 24.70 -19.88
CA ARG A 90 -1.38 25.87 -19.11
C ARG A 90 -0.87 25.49 -17.72
N ILE A 91 -1.57 24.59 -17.02
CA ILE A 91 -1.14 24.08 -15.72
C ILE A 91 0.19 23.33 -15.85
N SER A 92 0.30 22.43 -16.83
CA SER A 92 1.52 21.65 -17.10
C SER A 92 2.72 22.57 -17.38
N TYR A 93 2.54 23.59 -18.23
CA TYR A 93 3.55 24.59 -18.52
C TYR A 93 3.96 25.38 -17.27
N SER A 94 2.98 25.88 -16.50
CA SER A 94 3.27 26.60 -15.25
C SER A 94 4.05 25.74 -14.26
N MET A 95 3.73 24.44 -14.15
CA MET A 95 4.41 23.52 -13.24
C MET A 95 5.83 23.19 -13.71
N SER A 96 6.08 23.06 -15.01
CA SER A 96 7.41 22.77 -15.56
C SER A 96 8.36 23.97 -15.50
N HIS A 97 7.85 25.19 -15.35
CA HIS A 97 8.63 26.43 -15.27
C HIS A 97 8.77 26.97 -13.84
N ARG A 98 8.40 26.19 -12.82
CA ARG A 98 8.61 26.60 -11.42
C ARG A 98 10.09 26.49 -11.06
N THR A 99 10.61 27.54 -10.43
CA THR A 99 11.96 27.50 -9.85
C THR A 99 11.97 26.70 -8.55
N GLU A 100 13.15 26.20 -8.14
CA GLU A 100 13.31 25.50 -6.87
C GLU A 100 12.90 26.36 -5.67
N GLU A 101 13.19 27.65 -5.73
CA GLU A 101 12.81 28.63 -4.71
C GLU A 101 11.29 28.77 -4.60
N GLN A 102 10.58 28.88 -5.73
CA GLN A 102 9.12 28.92 -5.74
C GLN A 102 8.50 27.63 -5.18
N LEU A 103 9.12 26.48 -5.44
CA LEU A 103 8.69 25.19 -4.88
C LEU A 103 8.90 25.15 -3.36
N LYS A 104 10.02 25.68 -2.87
CA LYS A 104 10.32 25.76 -1.43
C LYS A 104 9.33 26.66 -0.71
N ILE A 105 9.11 27.87 -1.22
CA ILE A 105 8.12 28.83 -0.68
C ILE A 105 6.72 28.20 -0.65
N SER A 106 6.32 27.47 -1.71
CA SER A 106 5.03 26.80 -1.75
C SER A 106 4.88 25.70 -0.69
N LYS A 107 5.96 24.95 -0.41
CA LYS A 107 5.96 23.91 0.65
C LYS A 107 5.85 24.54 2.03
N GLU A 108 6.63 25.58 2.30
CA GLU A 108 6.62 26.31 3.58
C GLU A 108 5.27 26.96 3.87
N LYS A 109 4.65 27.60 2.86
CA LYS A 109 3.30 28.15 2.97
C LYS A 109 2.26 27.08 3.32
N ARG A 110 2.33 25.91 2.69
CA ARG A 110 1.43 24.78 3.00
C ARG A 110 1.62 24.32 4.45
N HIS A 111 2.86 24.13 4.87
CA HIS A 111 3.22 23.68 6.21
C HIS A 111 2.71 24.65 7.27
N LYS A 112 2.97 25.95 7.09
CA LYS A 112 2.45 27.02 7.95
C LYS A 112 0.93 27.02 8.03
N THR A 113 0.25 26.94 6.88
CA THR A 113 -1.22 26.89 6.85
C THR A 113 -1.77 25.66 7.58
N CYS A 114 -1.14 24.49 7.42
CA CYS A 114 -1.54 23.26 8.10
C CYS A 114 -1.33 23.36 9.62
N LEU A 115 -0.21 23.95 10.04
CA LEU A 115 0.07 24.21 11.45
C LEU A 115 -0.94 25.20 12.06
N GLU A 116 -1.20 26.32 11.39
CA GLU A 116 -2.16 27.35 11.86
C GLU A 116 -3.58 26.81 11.98
N LYS A 117 -4.04 26.01 11.02
CA LYS A 117 -5.44 25.53 10.98
C LYS A 117 -5.67 24.27 11.80
N TYR A 118 -4.67 23.41 11.92
CA TYR A 118 -4.84 22.05 12.45
C TYR A 118 -3.85 21.69 13.56
N GLY A 119 -2.99 22.62 13.98
CA GLY A 119 -1.96 22.39 14.99
C GLY A 119 -0.88 21.38 14.57
N ASN A 120 -0.85 20.98 13.30
CA ASN A 120 0.07 19.98 12.77
C ASN A 120 0.53 20.38 11.36
N GLU A 121 1.83 20.64 11.23
CA GLU A 121 2.51 21.01 9.97
C GLU A 121 2.27 20.00 8.83
N TYR A 122 2.12 18.72 9.18
CA TYR A 122 1.91 17.60 8.26
C TYR A 122 0.49 17.05 8.34
N TYR A 123 -0.47 17.88 8.79
CA TYR A 123 -1.87 17.48 8.89
C TYR A 123 -2.35 16.86 7.58
N ASN A 124 -2.96 15.69 7.70
CA ASN A 124 -3.64 15.01 6.62
C ASN A 124 -4.99 14.52 7.13
N ASN A 125 -6.01 14.63 6.29
CA ASN A 125 -7.37 14.31 6.68
C ASN A 125 -7.70 12.84 6.43
N LYS A 126 -6.82 11.94 6.90
CA LYS A 126 -6.89 10.49 6.60
C LYS A 126 -8.20 9.87 7.08
N GLU A 127 -8.67 10.24 8.27
CA GLU A 127 -9.88 9.65 8.83
C GLU A 127 -11.12 10.08 8.06
N GLN A 128 -11.28 11.37 7.74
CA GLN A 128 -12.40 11.82 6.92
C GLN A 128 -12.39 11.20 5.51
N ALA A 129 -11.21 11.02 4.92
CA ALA A 129 -11.06 10.35 3.64
C ALA A 129 -11.52 8.88 3.72
N LYS A 130 -11.15 8.17 4.80
CA LYS A 130 -11.60 6.79 5.07
C LYS A 130 -13.12 6.71 5.23
N GLN A 131 -13.71 7.61 6.02
CA GLN A 131 -15.16 7.66 6.25
C GLN A 131 -15.93 7.95 4.96
N THR A 132 -15.42 8.87 4.13
CA THR A 132 -16.03 9.22 2.85
C THR A 132 -15.96 8.05 1.87
N MET A 133 -14.82 7.35 1.81
CA MET A 133 -14.65 6.16 0.97
C MET A 133 -15.58 5.02 1.42
N LEU A 134 -15.72 4.81 2.73
CA LEU A 134 -16.66 3.85 3.30
C LEU A 134 -18.11 4.20 2.94
N LYS A 135 -18.50 5.48 3.06
CA LYS A 135 -19.85 5.94 2.72
C LYS A 135 -20.19 5.79 1.24
N LEU A 136 -19.26 6.15 0.35
CA LEU A 136 -19.51 6.15 -1.10
C LEU A 136 -19.35 4.77 -1.75
N TYR A 137 -18.46 3.93 -1.20
CA TYR A 137 -18.01 2.71 -1.85
C TYR A 137 -18.02 1.47 -0.95
N GLY A 138 -18.54 1.56 0.29
CA GLY A 138 -18.70 0.42 1.20
C GLY A 138 -17.39 -0.19 1.72
N GLY A 139 -16.25 0.46 1.53
CA GLY A 139 -14.94 -0.02 1.94
C GLY A 139 -13.82 0.90 1.47
N THR A 140 -12.56 0.51 1.63
CA THR A 140 -11.45 1.25 0.99
C THR A 140 -11.43 0.99 -0.51
N ALA A 141 -10.93 1.95 -1.30
CA ALA A 141 -10.89 1.83 -2.77
C ALA A 141 -10.24 0.53 -3.27
N THR A 142 -9.29 -0.01 -2.50
CA THR A 142 -8.58 -1.28 -2.76
C THR A 142 -9.39 -2.54 -2.43
N LEU A 143 -10.38 -2.44 -1.54
CA LEU A 143 -11.22 -3.57 -1.09
C LEU A 143 -12.56 -3.65 -1.82
N ASN A 144 -12.95 -2.62 -2.57
CA ASN A 144 -14.15 -2.64 -3.39
C ASN A 144 -13.92 -3.45 -4.68
N SER A 145 -14.57 -4.62 -4.77
CA SER A 145 -14.44 -5.53 -5.91
C SER A 145 -14.85 -4.91 -7.25
N ASN A 146 -15.89 -4.06 -7.27
CA ASN A 146 -16.35 -3.39 -8.50
C ASN A 146 -15.32 -2.38 -9.01
N LEU A 147 -14.71 -1.59 -8.13
CA LEU A 147 -13.64 -0.67 -8.50
C LEU A 147 -12.41 -1.44 -8.99
N LYS A 148 -12.04 -2.53 -8.31
CA LYS A 148 -10.93 -3.40 -8.72
C LYS A 148 -11.11 -3.94 -10.14
N GLN A 149 -12.31 -4.45 -10.47
CA GLN A 149 -12.63 -4.94 -11.82
C GLN A 149 -12.57 -3.83 -12.87
N ARG A 150 -13.11 -2.64 -12.58
CA ARG A 150 -13.05 -1.50 -13.51
C ARG A 150 -11.61 -1.04 -13.79
N VAL A 151 -10.75 -1.04 -12.76
CA VAL A 151 -9.33 -0.73 -12.91
C VAL A 151 -8.63 -1.78 -13.78
N GLN A 152 -8.88 -3.06 -13.53
CA GLN A 152 -8.31 -4.15 -14.34
C GLN A 152 -8.75 -4.04 -15.80
N GLN A 153 -10.03 -3.82 -16.07
CA GLN A 153 -10.55 -3.66 -17.43
C GLN A 153 -9.90 -2.48 -18.15
N THR A 154 -9.75 -1.35 -17.45
CA THR A 154 -9.07 -0.17 -18.00
C THR A 154 -7.60 -0.45 -18.31
N ASN A 155 -6.90 -1.18 -17.43
CA ASN A 155 -5.51 -1.56 -17.65
C ASN A 155 -5.37 -2.54 -18.81
N ILE A 156 -6.29 -3.51 -18.95
CA ILE A 156 -6.29 -4.44 -20.09
C ILE A 156 -6.46 -3.66 -21.39
N GLN A 157 -7.43 -2.74 -21.45
CA GLN A 157 -7.67 -1.90 -22.63
C GLN A 157 -6.47 -1.01 -22.99
N LYS A 158 -5.78 -0.45 -21.99
CA LYS A 158 -4.70 0.53 -22.23
C LYS A 158 -3.31 -0.08 -22.34
N TYR A 159 -3.06 -1.18 -21.65
CA TYR A 159 -1.72 -1.72 -21.42
C TYR A 159 -1.61 -3.22 -21.73
N GLY A 160 -2.69 -3.86 -22.21
CA GLY A 160 -2.68 -5.27 -22.60
C GLY A 160 -2.67 -6.26 -21.44
N GLY A 161 -2.85 -5.80 -20.20
CA GLY A 161 -2.87 -6.69 -19.03
C GLY A 161 -3.50 -6.04 -17.79
N ILE A 162 -3.64 -6.83 -16.72
CA ILE A 162 -4.33 -6.40 -15.48
C ILE A 162 -3.63 -5.24 -14.75
N SER A 163 -2.37 -4.96 -15.10
CA SER A 163 -1.52 -3.94 -14.51
C SER A 163 -0.79 -3.17 -15.60
N PRO A 164 -0.48 -1.87 -15.41
CA PRO A 164 0.37 -1.12 -16.32
C PRO A 164 1.76 -1.75 -16.50
N MET A 165 2.23 -2.54 -15.53
CA MET A 165 3.52 -3.26 -15.60
C MET A 165 3.52 -4.42 -16.60
N CYS A 166 2.37 -4.81 -17.14
CA CYS A 166 2.31 -5.78 -18.23
C CYS A 166 2.77 -5.20 -19.57
N SER A 167 2.88 -3.87 -19.69
CA SER A 167 3.35 -3.21 -20.91
C SER A 167 4.86 -2.99 -20.87
N ASP A 168 5.59 -3.61 -21.80
CA ASP A 168 7.05 -3.48 -21.91
C ASP A 168 7.49 -2.01 -22.06
N ILE A 169 6.72 -1.22 -22.81
CA ILE A 169 6.96 0.22 -23.00
C ILE A 169 6.97 0.95 -21.65
N ILE A 170 6.05 0.60 -20.75
CA ILE A 170 5.99 1.22 -19.41
C ILE A 170 7.15 0.73 -18.55
N VAL A 171 7.47 -0.56 -18.61
CA VAL A 171 8.59 -1.16 -17.88
C VAL A 171 9.92 -0.50 -18.29
N ASP A 172 10.15 -0.27 -19.58
CA ASP A 172 11.39 0.32 -20.07
C ASP A 172 11.49 1.83 -19.75
N LYS A 173 10.37 2.56 -19.79
CA LYS A 173 10.33 3.95 -19.30
C LYS A 173 10.67 4.03 -17.82
N LEU A 174 10.18 3.09 -17.00
CA LEU A 174 10.51 3.02 -15.58
C LEU A 174 12.00 2.74 -15.37
N LYS A 175 12.56 1.73 -16.05
CA LYS A 175 14.00 1.42 -15.98
C LYS A 175 14.84 2.63 -16.34
N THR A 176 14.52 3.29 -17.46
CA THR A 176 15.24 4.47 -17.94
C THR A 176 15.22 5.60 -16.92
N THR A 177 14.04 5.88 -16.34
CA THR A 177 13.89 6.92 -15.32
C THR A 177 14.70 6.59 -14.06
N TYR A 178 14.66 5.33 -13.63
CA TYR A 178 15.37 4.88 -12.44
C TYR A 178 16.88 4.95 -12.63
N ILE A 179 17.39 4.48 -13.77
CA ILE A 179 18.82 4.57 -14.12
C ILE A 179 19.25 6.03 -14.22
N LYS A 180 18.46 6.90 -14.88
CA LYS A 180 18.78 8.33 -15.00
C LYS A 180 18.89 9.04 -13.64
N ASN A 181 17.92 8.79 -12.75
CA ASN A 181 17.86 9.53 -11.47
C ASN A 181 18.80 8.94 -10.41
N ASN A 182 18.98 7.63 -10.44
CA ASN A 182 19.67 6.89 -9.38
C ASN A 182 21.00 6.28 -9.83
N GLY A 183 21.35 6.27 -11.11
CA GLY A 183 22.59 5.67 -11.61
C GLY A 183 22.56 4.13 -11.70
N GLY A 184 21.41 3.51 -11.51
CA GLY A 184 21.25 2.05 -11.56
C GLY A 184 19.97 1.58 -10.87
N MET A 185 19.55 0.34 -11.14
CA MET A 185 18.30 -0.24 -10.63
C MET A 185 18.44 -0.73 -9.18
N GLY A 186 17.58 -0.23 -8.28
CA GLY A 186 17.57 -0.59 -6.87
C GLY A 186 18.96 -0.52 -6.22
N PHE A 187 19.35 -1.57 -5.51
CA PHE A 187 20.67 -1.70 -4.90
C PHE A 187 21.80 -2.00 -5.90
N ALA A 188 21.54 -2.17 -7.20
CA ALA A 188 22.64 -2.16 -8.17
C ALA A 188 23.30 -0.78 -8.26
N SER A 189 22.56 0.30 -7.93
CA SER A 189 23.10 1.65 -7.81
C SER A 189 23.83 1.85 -6.47
N ASP A 190 25.06 2.32 -6.53
CA ASP A 190 25.83 2.71 -5.34
C ASP A 190 25.23 3.94 -4.65
N LYS A 191 24.70 4.91 -5.41
CA LYS A 191 23.97 6.06 -4.85
C LYS A 191 22.80 5.61 -3.97
N VAL A 192 22.03 4.62 -4.40
CA VAL A 192 20.89 4.08 -3.63
C VAL A 192 21.39 3.30 -2.41
N LYS A 193 22.42 2.45 -2.57
CA LYS A 193 23.04 1.72 -1.45
C LYS A 193 23.55 2.65 -0.36
N GLU A 194 24.32 3.69 -0.72
CA GLU A 194 24.90 4.63 0.23
C GLU A 194 23.83 5.45 0.95
N THR A 195 22.84 5.94 0.20
CA THR A 195 21.70 6.66 0.79
C THR A 195 20.94 5.78 1.78
N PHE A 196 20.72 4.51 1.44
CA PHE A 196 20.11 3.53 2.34
C PHE A 196 20.93 3.35 3.62
N LYS A 197 22.24 3.06 3.49
CA LYS A 197 23.13 2.87 4.65
C LYS A 197 23.16 4.09 5.56
N LYS A 198 23.26 5.30 4.98
CA LYS A 198 23.27 6.56 5.72
C LYS A 198 21.98 6.75 6.53
N ASN A 199 20.82 6.64 5.88
CA ASN A 199 19.54 6.80 6.56
C ASN A 199 19.34 5.77 7.67
N TYR A 200 19.75 4.52 7.44
CA TYR A 200 19.63 3.46 8.44
C TYR A 200 20.57 3.70 9.63
N LYS A 201 21.79 4.19 9.39
CA LYS A 201 22.75 4.55 10.43
C LYS A 201 22.28 5.75 11.24
N GLU A 202 21.72 6.77 10.60
CA GLU A 202 21.16 7.95 11.28
C GLU A 202 19.94 7.60 12.15
N THR A 203 19.08 6.71 11.66
CA THR A 203 17.83 6.37 12.36
C THR A 203 18.03 5.29 13.43
N PHE A 204 18.89 4.29 13.16
CA PHE A 204 18.99 3.06 13.96
C PHE A 204 20.42 2.73 14.43
N GLY A 205 21.42 3.55 14.10
CA GLY A 205 22.83 3.33 14.49
C GLY A 205 23.54 2.17 13.79
N VAL A 206 22.89 1.52 12.82
CA VAL A 206 23.41 0.35 12.09
C VAL A 206 23.23 0.53 10.58
N GLU A 207 24.06 -0.10 9.74
CA GLU A 207 24.03 0.14 8.29
C GLU A 207 22.87 -0.58 7.58
N ASN A 208 22.30 -1.60 8.21
CA ASN A 208 21.19 -2.35 7.66
C ASN A 208 20.39 -3.05 8.78
N SER A 209 19.23 -3.59 8.41
CA SER A 209 18.31 -4.25 9.34
C SER A 209 18.88 -5.51 9.99
N SER A 210 19.75 -6.27 9.32
CA SER A 210 20.30 -7.52 9.87
C SER A 210 21.39 -7.27 10.92
N GLN A 211 22.05 -6.12 10.88
CA GLN A 211 22.97 -5.66 11.92
C GLN A 211 22.25 -5.17 13.18
N ASN A 212 20.95 -4.85 13.11
CA ASN A 212 20.19 -4.41 14.27
C ASN A 212 20.04 -5.58 15.28
N PRO A 213 20.52 -5.45 16.53
CA PRO A 213 20.50 -6.55 17.51
C PRO A 213 19.09 -7.07 17.81
N ILE A 214 18.09 -6.19 17.84
CA ILE A 214 16.69 -6.54 18.12
C ILE A 214 16.10 -7.34 16.96
N VAL A 215 16.33 -6.88 15.73
CA VAL A 215 15.87 -7.59 14.51
C VAL A 215 16.56 -8.94 14.40
N ARG A 216 17.89 -8.99 14.63
CA ARG A 216 18.68 -10.21 14.61
C ARG A 216 18.18 -11.22 15.64
N ARG A 217 17.87 -10.78 16.87
CA ARG A 217 17.30 -11.66 17.91
C ARG A 217 15.93 -12.21 17.51
N LYS A 218 15.03 -11.36 17.00
CA LYS A 218 13.70 -11.79 16.51
C LYS A 218 13.77 -12.77 15.32
N GLN A 219 14.81 -12.68 14.50
CA GLN A 219 15.11 -13.63 13.43
C GLN A 219 15.76 -14.92 13.95
N ALA A 220 16.52 -14.86 15.05
CA ALA A 220 17.23 -15.98 15.63
C ALA A 220 16.33 -16.92 16.45
N THR A 221 15.20 -16.44 16.99
CA THR A 221 14.26 -17.28 17.75
C THR A 221 13.72 -18.41 16.86
N LYS A 222 13.99 -19.67 17.25
CA LYS A 222 13.67 -20.86 16.45
C LYS A 222 12.32 -21.47 16.79
N TYR A 223 11.82 -21.25 18.00
CA TYR A 223 10.62 -21.90 18.51
C TYR A 223 9.60 -20.87 19.01
N LYS A 224 8.30 -21.20 18.90
CA LYS A 224 7.20 -20.38 19.43
C LYS A 224 6.21 -21.25 20.20
N TYR A 225 5.88 -20.85 21.43
CA TYR A 225 4.90 -21.51 22.28
C TYR A 225 4.16 -20.48 23.13
N GLU A 226 2.83 -20.55 23.21
CA GLU A 226 1.98 -19.61 23.97
C GLU A 226 2.25 -18.12 23.71
N ASN A 227 2.62 -17.77 22.47
CA ASN A 227 3.05 -16.43 22.04
C ASN A 227 4.40 -15.94 22.55
N ILE A 228 5.16 -16.78 23.24
CA ILE A 228 6.55 -16.55 23.62
C ILE A 228 7.48 -17.16 22.57
N ASN A 229 8.60 -16.49 22.30
CA ASN A 229 9.62 -16.97 21.38
C ASN A 229 10.86 -17.44 22.15
N PHE A 230 11.44 -18.55 21.70
CA PHE A 230 12.60 -19.19 22.33
C PHE A 230 13.74 -19.33 21.32
N ASP A 231 14.98 -19.13 21.80
CA ASP A 231 16.18 -19.13 20.96
C ASP A 231 16.69 -20.57 20.71
N SER A 232 16.41 -21.48 21.64
CA SER A 232 16.88 -22.87 21.58
C SER A 232 15.84 -23.92 21.99
N LYS A 233 16.08 -25.17 21.58
CA LYS A 233 15.24 -26.33 21.91
C LYS A 233 15.26 -26.66 23.43
N PRO A 234 16.40 -26.58 24.14
CA PRO A 234 16.43 -26.73 25.58
C PRO A 234 15.59 -25.68 26.33
N GLU A 235 15.64 -24.40 25.94
CA GLU A 235 14.89 -23.32 26.61
C GLU A 235 13.38 -23.58 26.61
N ILE A 236 12.82 -23.89 25.44
CA ILE A 236 11.38 -24.19 25.33
C ILE A 236 11.01 -25.46 26.10
N ALA A 237 11.87 -26.48 26.11
CA ALA A 237 11.62 -27.71 26.85
C ALA A 237 11.63 -27.47 28.37
N TYR A 238 12.57 -26.65 28.85
CA TYR A 238 12.65 -26.28 30.26
C TYR A 238 11.47 -25.40 30.69
N TYR A 239 11.09 -24.43 29.85
CA TYR A 239 9.88 -23.62 30.05
C TYR A 239 8.64 -24.49 30.22
N ILE A 240 8.39 -25.43 29.30
CA ILE A 240 7.23 -26.35 29.37
C ILE A 240 7.29 -27.19 30.65
N TRP A 241 8.48 -27.71 31.00
CA TRP A 241 8.64 -28.50 32.21
C TRP A 241 8.33 -27.70 33.48
N LEU A 242 8.80 -26.46 33.59
CA LEU A 242 8.52 -25.58 34.73
C LEU A 242 7.02 -25.28 34.86
N THR A 243 6.38 -24.91 33.74
CA THR A 243 4.93 -24.66 33.67
C THR A 243 4.14 -25.90 34.10
N ASP A 244 4.49 -27.07 33.57
CA ASP A 244 3.79 -28.32 33.83
C ASP A 244 3.89 -28.80 35.28
N HIS A 245 4.95 -28.41 35.99
CA HIS A 245 5.17 -28.73 37.39
C HIS A 245 4.70 -27.60 38.34
N ASN A 246 4.08 -26.55 37.82
CA ASN A 246 3.64 -25.37 38.58
C ASN A 246 4.77 -24.75 39.43
N ILE A 247 5.98 -24.69 38.88
CA ILE A 247 7.12 -24.05 39.53
C ILE A 247 7.05 -22.54 39.25
N GLU A 248 7.35 -21.72 40.25
CA GLU A 248 7.39 -20.27 40.06
C GLU A 248 8.66 -19.86 39.30
N PHE A 249 8.49 -19.25 38.13
CA PHE A 249 9.60 -18.76 37.34
C PHE A 249 9.29 -17.51 36.52
N GLU A 250 10.33 -16.79 36.15
CA GLU A 250 10.32 -15.69 35.20
C GLU A 250 11.25 -16.05 34.03
N TYR A 251 10.72 -16.07 32.81
CA TYR A 251 11.52 -16.25 31.59
C TYR A 251 12.03 -14.90 31.09
N GLN A 252 13.33 -14.80 30.83
CA GLN A 252 14.03 -13.54 30.50
C GLN A 252 13.74 -12.44 31.52
N PRO A 253 14.15 -12.63 32.79
CA PRO A 253 13.88 -11.67 33.84
C PRO A 253 14.42 -10.29 33.50
N ASN A 254 13.75 -9.24 33.97
CA ASN A 254 14.17 -7.86 33.72
C ASN A 254 15.36 -7.43 34.59
N VAL A 255 16.47 -8.17 34.48
CA VAL A 255 17.76 -7.91 35.13
C VAL A 255 18.86 -7.85 34.10
N LYS A 256 19.89 -7.04 34.35
CA LYS A 256 21.09 -6.94 33.52
C LYS A 256 22.31 -6.95 34.42
N PHE A 257 23.23 -7.85 34.13
CA PHE A 257 24.54 -7.90 34.78
C PHE A 257 25.58 -7.29 33.87
N GLU A 258 26.36 -6.36 34.40
CA GLU A 258 27.42 -5.67 33.67
C GLU A 258 28.73 -6.44 33.76
N TYR A 259 29.45 -6.54 32.64
CA TYR A 259 30.81 -7.08 32.60
C TYR A 259 31.68 -6.29 31.63
N PHE A 260 32.98 -6.24 31.91
CA PHE A 260 33.94 -5.49 31.11
C PHE A 260 34.70 -6.44 30.18
N TYR A 261 34.83 -6.04 28.91
CA TYR A 261 35.66 -6.72 27.93
C TYR A 261 36.20 -5.72 26.91
N GLN A 262 37.51 -5.76 26.62
CA GLN A 262 38.19 -4.85 25.67
C GLN A 262 37.83 -3.36 25.88
N ASN A 263 37.90 -2.89 27.12
CA ASN A 263 37.57 -1.51 27.53
C ASN A 263 36.13 -1.07 27.19
N LYS A 264 35.20 -2.00 27.01
CA LYS A 264 33.78 -1.73 26.79
C LYS A 264 32.93 -2.43 27.83
N ILE A 265 31.85 -1.76 28.24
CA ILE A 265 30.82 -2.34 29.10
C ILE A 265 29.91 -3.20 28.23
N HIS A 266 29.71 -4.44 28.66
CA HIS A 266 28.79 -5.39 28.07
C HIS A 266 27.71 -5.77 29.09
N TYR A 267 26.56 -6.20 28.58
CA TYR A 267 25.42 -6.59 29.40
C TYR A 267 25.09 -8.06 29.16
N TYR A 268 24.86 -8.77 30.25
CA TYR A 268 24.39 -10.14 30.29
C TYR A 268 22.99 -10.18 30.93
N ILE A 269 22.08 -10.95 30.34
CA ILE A 269 20.73 -11.19 30.83
C ILE A 269 20.59 -12.71 30.96
N PRO A 270 20.28 -13.24 32.15
CA PRO A 270 20.07 -14.68 32.33
C PRO A 270 18.80 -15.17 31.63
N ASP A 271 18.77 -16.46 31.30
CA ASP A 271 17.64 -17.06 30.56
C ASP A 271 16.39 -17.17 31.44
N PHE A 272 16.53 -17.59 32.71
CA PHE A 272 15.42 -17.80 33.64
C PHE A 272 15.73 -17.27 35.04
N LYS A 273 14.69 -16.98 35.81
CA LYS A 273 14.73 -16.86 37.28
C LYS A 273 13.72 -17.85 37.85
N VAL A 274 14.18 -18.86 38.58
CA VAL A 274 13.35 -19.96 39.09
C VAL A 274 13.47 -19.98 40.61
N ASN A 275 12.34 -19.90 41.32
CA ASN A 275 12.32 -19.83 42.80
C ASN A 275 13.28 -18.79 43.39
N GLY A 276 13.45 -17.64 42.72
CA GLY A 276 14.34 -16.56 43.16
C GLY A 276 15.79 -16.66 42.68
N GLU A 277 16.23 -17.79 42.15
CA GLU A 277 17.61 -18.00 41.64
C GLU A 277 17.69 -17.78 40.13
N TYR A 278 18.74 -17.10 39.66
CA TYR A 278 18.98 -16.91 38.23
C TYR A 278 19.60 -18.16 37.62
N GLN A 279 19.12 -18.56 36.44
CA GLN A 279 19.58 -19.76 35.75
C GLN A 279 19.86 -19.48 34.27
N GLU A 280 20.94 -20.07 33.75
CA GLU A 280 21.34 -20.01 32.35
C GLU A 280 21.41 -21.43 31.78
N ILE A 281 20.82 -21.66 30.61
CA ILE A 281 20.94 -22.95 29.94
C ILE A 281 22.15 -22.93 29.00
N LYS A 282 23.14 -23.80 29.25
CA LYS A 282 24.32 -23.96 28.39
C LYS A 282 24.82 -25.39 28.38
N GLY A 283 25.23 -25.87 27.20
CA GLY A 283 25.80 -27.21 27.07
C GLY A 283 27.27 -27.27 27.51
N LEU A 284 27.72 -28.46 27.92
CA LEU A 284 29.10 -28.69 28.36
C LEU A 284 30.17 -28.32 27.30
N HIS A 285 29.83 -28.41 26.01
CA HIS A 285 30.72 -28.01 24.91
C HIS A 285 31.09 -26.51 24.88
N PHE A 286 30.42 -25.67 25.69
CA PHE A 286 30.83 -24.29 25.93
C PHE A 286 31.91 -24.16 26.99
N PHE A 287 32.35 -25.25 27.61
CA PHE A 287 33.41 -25.23 28.61
C PHE A 287 34.60 -26.04 28.11
N LYS A 288 35.79 -25.57 28.46
CA LYS A 288 37.02 -26.28 28.14
C LYS A 288 36.98 -27.69 28.76
N ASN A 289 37.45 -28.67 27.99
CA ASN A 289 37.40 -30.10 28.33
C ASN A 289 35.99 -30.64 28.66
N CYS A 290 34.92 -29.92 28.30
CA CYS A 290 33.55 -30.24 28.69
C CYS A 290 33.32 -30.32 30.21
N ASP A 291 34.10 -29.56 30.99
CA ASP A 291 33.95 -29.45 32.46
C ASP A 291 33.42 -28.06 32.83
N MET A 292 32.27 -28.02 33.51
CA MET A 292 31.63 -26.78 33.95
C MET A 292 32.49 -25.96 34.93
N ASN A 293 33.48 -26.57 35.57
CA ASN A 293 34.41 -25.89 36.47
C ASN A 293 35.56 -25.18 35.72
N GLU A 294 35.72 -25.44 34.42
CA GLU A 294 36.73 -24.81 33.59
C GLU A 294 36.22 -23.53 32.89
N THR A 295 37.14 -22.85 32.19
CA THR A 295 36.85 -21.63 31.44
C THR A 295 35.83 -21.87 30.33
N MET A 296 34.92 -20.93 30.15
CA MET A 296 33.95 -20.91 29.07
C MET A 296 34.62 -20.50 27.77
N ILE A 297 34.38 -21.28 26.72
CA ILE A 297 34.91 -21.12 25.37
C ILE A 297 33.77 -20.88 24.38
N ASN A 298 34.08 -20.26 23.25
CA ASN A 298 33.16 -20.22 22.13
C ASN A 298 33.51 -21.34 21.12
N PRO A 299 32.74 -22.44 21.10
CA PRO A 299 33.04 -23.59 20.25
C PRO A 299 32.98 -23.29 18.74
N PHE A 300 32.33 -22.19 18.34
CA PHE A 300 32.17 -21.80 16.94
C PHE A 300 33.23 -20.81 16.46
N ASP A 301 33.85 -20.07 17.37
CA ASP A 301 34.86 -19.05 17.07
C ASP A 301 35.75 -18.80 18.29
N ARG A 302 36.90 -19.48 18.30
CA ARG A 302 37.87 -19.45 19.41
C ARG A 302 38.49 -18.07 19.64
N THR A 303 38.38 -17.14 18.69
CA THR A 303 38.87 -15.76 18.88
C THR A 303 38.03 -14.98 19.90
N GLN A 304 36.85 -15.48 20.25
CA GLN A 304 35.94 -14.87 21.22
C GLN A 304 35.94 -15.56 22.59
N ASP A 305 36.86 -16.51 22.85
CA ASP A 305 36.94 -17.24 24.12
C ASP A 305 37.04 -16.28 25.31
N ASP A 306 37.93 -15.29 25.26
CA ASP A 306 38.11 -14.31 26.33
C ASP A 306 36.82 -13.54 26.67
N LYS A 307 35.99 -13.27 25.66
CA LYS A 307 34.69 -12.60 25.85
C LYS A 307 33.68 -13.52 26.51
N TYR A 308 33.65 -14.80 26.11
CA TYR A 308 32.77 -15.81 26.69
C TYR A 308 33.18 -16.09 28.14
N GLU A 309 34.48 -16.13 28.42
CA GLU A 309 35.00 -16.27 29.77
C GLU A 309 34.68 -15.05 30.63
N ALA A 310 34.81 -13.82 30.11
CA ALA A 310 34.38 -12.62 30.83
C ALA A 310 32.87 -12.65 31.16
N LYS A 311 32.03 -13.19 30.25
CA LYS A 311 30.60 -13.43 30.50
C LYS A 311 30.39 -14.51 31.57
N HIS A 312 31.17 -15.57 31.56
CA HIS A 312 31.11 -16.66 32.53
C HIS A 312 31.47 -16.18 33.95
N GLN A 313 32.54 -15.40 34.09
CA GLN A 313 32.91 -14.78 35.37
C GLN A 313 31.81 -13.84 35.88
N CYS A 314 31.10 -13.15 34.98
CA CYS A 314 29.91 -12.37 35.33
C CYS A 314 28.78 -13.25 35.87
N MET A 315 28.53 -14.43 35.29
CA MET A 315 27.54 -15.40 35.79
C MET A 315 27.89 -15.86 37.21
N ILE A 316 29.13 -16.29 37.44
CA ILE A 316 29.61 -16.76 38.74
C ILE A 316 29.47 -15.66 39.78
N LYS A 317 29.93 -14.43 39.48
CA LYS A 317 29.85 -13.27 40.37
C LYS A 317 28.42 -12.95 40.83
N ASN A 318 27.44 -13.18 39.96
CA ASN A 318 26.03 -12.90 40.23
C ASN A 318 25.24 -14.14 40.68
N ASN A 319 25.92 -15.21 41.09
CA ASN A 319 25.31 -16.48 41.54
C ASN A 319 24.32 -17.08 40.54
N VAL A 320 24.62 -16.99 39.25
CA VAL A 320 23.79 -17.57 38.19
C VAL A 320 24.12 -19.05 38.05
N LYS A 321 23.11 -19.91 38.23
CA LYS A 321 23.24 -21.36 38.09
C LYS A 321 23.23 -21.77 36.63
N ILE A 322 24.25 -22.49 36.19
CA ILE A 322 24.32 -22.99 34.82
C ILE A 322 23.71 -24.39 34.75
N LEU A 323 22.68 -24.54 33.92
CA LEU A 323 22.02 -25.81 33.65
C LEU A 323 22.62 -26.47 32.40
N THR A 324 23.37 -27.55 32.62
CA THR A 324 24.02 -28.35 31.57
C THR A 324 23.26 -29.65 31.26
N ASN A 325 22.50 -30.18 32.23
CA ASN A 325 21.73 -31.42 32.15
C ASN A 325 20.32 -31.24 31.53
N PHE A 326 20.15 -30.30 30.59
CA PHE A 326 18.84 -29.97 30.02
C PHE A 326 18.18 -31.07 29.16
N ASP A 327 18.92 -32.14 28.84
CA ASP A 327 18.38 -33.29 28.11
C ASP A 327 17.21 -33.97 28.84
N GLU A 328 17.17 -33.88 30.17
CA GLU A 328 16.07 -34.41 30.99
C GLU A 328 14.73 -33.73 30.66
N TYR A 329 14.74 -32.41 30.46
CA TYR A 329 13.53 -31.64 30.12
C TYR A 329 13.07 -31.96 28.70
N ILE A 330 14.02 -32.12 27.76
CA ILE A 330 13.70 -32.54 26.40
C ILE A 330 13.07 -33.95 26.41
N LYS A 331 13.61 -34.87 27.21
CA LYS A 331 13.08 -36.22 27.36
C LYS A 331 11.68 -36.21 27.98
N TYR A 332 11.46 -35.39 29.01
CA TYR A 332 10.14 -35.21 29.62
C TYR A 332 9.10 -34.79 28.58
N VAL A 333 9.37 -33.72 27.81
CA VAL A 333 8.41 -33.22 26.81
C VAL A 333 8.14 -34.26 25.73
N LYS A 334 9.17 -34.98 25.27
CA LYS A 334 9.00 -36.08 24.29
C LYS A 334 8.11 -37.21 24.83
N ASN A 335 8.22 -37.53 26.12
CA ASN A 335 7.45 -38.59 26.75
C ASN A 335 5.99 -38.18 27.00
N LYS A 336 5.76 -36.93 27.42
CA LYS A 336 4.41 -36.42 27.75
C LYS A 336 3.60 -36.00 26.53
N TYR A 337 4.21 -35.27 25.59
CA TYR A 337 3.54 -34.66 24.43
C TYR A 337 3.86 -35.36 23.09
N GLY A 338 4.78 -36.33 23.10
CA GLY A 338 5.19 -37.08 21.92
C GLY A 338 6.47 -36.55 21.27
N LYS A 339 7.15 -37.44 20.52
CA LYS A 339 8.49 -37.19 19.95
C LYS A 339 8.56 -35.99 19.00
N ALA A 340 7.46 -35.69 18.29
CA ALA A 340 7.39 -34.62 17.30
C ALA A 340 6.94 -33.26 17.87
N PHE A 341 6.56 -33.18 19.16
CA PHE A 341 5.96 -31.98 19.73
C PHE A 341 6.89 -30.77 19.67
N LEU A 342 8.12 -30.88 20.19
CA LEU A 342 9.08 -29.76 20.12
C LEU A 342 9.41 -29.35 18.68
N GLU A 343 9.36 -30.28 17.73
CA GLU A 343 9.60 -29.99 16.31
C GLU A 343 8.42 -29.24 15.67
N SER A 344 7.18 -29.52 16.10
CA SER A 344 6.00 -28.78 15.60
C SER A 344 5.97 -27.33 16.09
N LEU A 345 6.67 -27.01 17.18
CA LEU A 345 6.82 -25.65 17.72
C LEU A 345 7.90 -24.82 17.02
N LYS A 346 8.65 -25.40 16.06
CA LYS A 346 9.60 -24.64 15.24
C LYS A 346 8.85 -23.62 14.39
N ARG A 347 9.35 -22.38 14.39
CA ARG A 347 8.89 -21.34 13.47
C ARG A 347 9.24 -21.77 12.04
N LYS A 348 8.22 -21.83 11.18
CA LYS A 348 8.38 -22.07 9.74
C LYS A 348 8.89 -20.85 9.00
#